data_AF-A0A8H6JSI4-F1
#
_entry.id   AF-A0A8H6JSI4-F1
#
_cell.length_a   1.000
_cell.length_b   1.000
_cell.length_c   1.000
_cell.angle_alpha   90.00
_cell.angle_beta   90.00
_cell.angle_gamma   90.00
#
_symmetry.space_group_name_H-M   'P 1'
#
loop_
_entity.id
_entity.type
_entity.pdbx_description
1 polymer ?
#
loop_
_entity_poly.entity_id
_entity_poly.type
_entity_poly.pdbx_seq_one_letter_code
_entity_poly.pdbx_strand_id
1 'polypeptide(L)'
;MARKNRGSKKRKVDDGGSGPSLASAEPNSHTKSTSTSSFQATPVSTPSGFSGKAPKRPRNRPTRDYSWLYTHTDALASTVSQDSIDQLPDTSKISSAGGVGVLCSYNWSDAKRPTILVPGGAPKWTPRECPVGVPQDNGSYYVDQNADQNPEMPFEPMFAAISVMSPDVDLTEVDIIINRNTLRNLFKFVQGEMWDSFRIQMDMVGKTLFITRREQYTSYNTHNRPASWGHAFEHAFTKFEPALSRSSSHHRAARYKFGELQLLVRHEVDADYEDVSSPAVAQGLGSNTSGDNGSSDLQNITDSNANEELNSDEAADRGVDKGVGKHETKVVRAGTGTLPSHLSEMKSKQKKMRVEDAMDQLWFGRTPRLILGKHQHGTFSDPQIHDCESRFAGWEDKHQASLQKVAKVLTSLRQQVMKMEGKCAIGVYDVRKWQNIHIWTCIEAEPPIPARYIQKHWPNSNATSNKSETCQHEETQEPENGPEGKGEKGDMDASWEKTKVSPVDKPSDGGERPQKPEESAKPSETEKDDSAKPNEVEKDEVEKDEVEKPDEEDTKKN
;
A
#
# COMPACT_ATOMS: atom_id res chain seq x y z
N MET A 1 -51.13 46.43 -9.89
CA MET A 1 -52.54 45.99 -9.76
C MET A 1 -52.66 45.13 -8.52
N ALA A 2 -53.74 45.34 -7.77
CA ALA A 2 -53.93 44.93 -6.37
C ALA A 2 -54.61 43.56 -6.21
N ARG A 3 -54.33 42.90 -5.06
CA ARG A 3 -55.27 42.25 -4.09
C ARG A 3 -54.45 41.25 -3.25
N LYS A 4 -54.19 41.39 -1.93
CA LYS A 4 -55.03 41.48 -0.71
C LYS A 4 -56.03 40.34 -0.51
N ASN A 5 -55.80 39.47 0.47
CA ASN A 5 -56.55 39.31 1.75
C ASN A 5 -56.10 38.03 2.50
N ARG A 6 -55.70 38.09 3.79
CA ARG A 6 -56.50 38.03 5.06
C ARG A 6 -57.13 36.64 5.29
N GLY A 7 -57.10 36.02 6.48
CA GLY A 7 -56.65 36.44 7.80
C GLY A 7 -56.96 35.39 8.89
N SER A 8 -56.52 35.71 10.10
CA SER A 8 -56.46 34.93 11.35
C SER A 8 -57.79 34.76 12.12
N LYS A 9 -57.82 33.83 13.10
CA LYS A 9 -58.57 33.91 14.40
C LYS A 9 -58.03 32.84 15.39
N LYS A 10 -57.41 33.23 16.52
CA LYS A 10 -57.94 33.40 17.93
C LYS A 10 -58.21 32.07 18.66
N ARG A 11 -57.46 31.68 19.71
CA ARG A 11 -57.43 32.09 21.16
C ARG A 11 -58.51 31.44 22.06
N LYS A 12 -58.08 30.69 23.09
CA LYS A 12 -58.46 30.70 24.54
C LYS A 12 -57.81 29.45 25.22
N VAL A 13 -56.89 29.51 26.19
CA VAL A 13 -56.89 29.97 27.61
C VAL A 13 -57.81 29.15 28.52
N ASP A 14 -57.17 28.55 29.55
CA ASP A 14 -57.57 28.37 30.98
C ASP A 14 -57.11 26.98 31.48
N ASP A 15 -56.74 26.70 32.73
CA ASP A 15 -55.98 27.28 33.85
C ASP A 15 -56.12 26.26 35.01
N GLY A 16 -55.16 26.19 35.94
CA GLY A 16 -55.25 25.48 37.24
C GLY A 16 -55.14 23.95 37.21
N GLY A 17 -54.42 23.26 38.10
CA GLY A 17 -53.74 23.63 39.33
C GLY A 17 -53.65 22.40 40.25
N SER A 18 -52.59 22.35 41.07
CA SER A 18 -52.43 21.59 42.31
C SER A 18 -52.00 20.10 42.26
N GLY A 19 -50.79 19.83 42.79
CA GLY A 19 -50.37 18.53 43.34
C GLY A 19 -50.99 18.27 44.73
N PRO A 20 -50.38 17.48 45.65
CA PRO A 20 -49.09 16.77 45.60
C PRO A 20 -49.11 15.30 46.14
N SER A 21 -47.90 14.70 46.29
CA SER A 21 -47.44 13.91 47.46
C SER A 21 -47.43 12.36 47.45
N LEU A 22 -46.20 11.81 47.55
CA LEU A 22 -45.68 10.71 48.43
C LEU A 22 -46.35 9.31 48.34
N ALA A 23 -45.71 8.15 48.49
CA ALA A 23 -44.38 7.71 48.93
C ALA A 23 -44.12 6.25 48.47
N SER A 24 -42.83 5.90 48.38
CA SER A 24 -42.13 4.68 48.86
C SER A 24 -42.85 3.32 48.99
N ALA A 25 -42.22 2.25 48.46
CA ALA A 25 -41.78 1.08 49.22
C ALA A 25 -41.13 0.00 48.33
N GLU A 26 -39.87 -0.34 48.62
CA GLU A 26 -39.28 -1.66 48.32
C GLU A 26 -39.88 -2.73 49.27
N PRO A 27 -39.70 -4.02 48.96
CA PRO A 27 -38.84 -4.78 49.87
C PRO A 27 -37.91 -5.81 49.20
N ASN A 28 -36.78 -6.00 49.87
CA ASN A 28 -35.80 -7.09 49.76
C ASN A 28 -36.40 -8.47 50.04
N SER A 29 -35.91 -9.53 49.38
CA SER A 29 -35.57 -10.79 50.05
C SER A 29 -34.65 -11.70 49.21
N HIS A 30 -33.67 -12.30 49.89
CA HIS A 30 -32.77 -13.35 49.42
C HIS A 30 -33.46 -14.71 49.38
N THR A 31 -33.16 -15.54 48.37
CA THR A 31 -32.98 -17.01 48.53
C THR A 31 -32.01 -17.58 47.48
N LYS A 32 -31.08 -18.41 47.95
CA LYS A 32 -30.28 -19.33 47.13
C LYS A 32 -31.10 -20.60 46.87
N SER A 33 -31.11 -21.12 45.65
CA SER A 33 -31.07 -22.57 45.39
C SER A 33 -30.78 -22.89 43.93
N THR A 34 -29.99 -23.93 43.77
CA THR A 34 -29.56 -24.63 42.56
C THR A 34 -30.72 -25.30 41.82
N SER A 35 -30.77 -25.18 40.49
CA SER A 35 -31.19 -26.29 39.62
C SER A 35 -30.83 -26.04 38.15
N THR A 36 -30.15 -27.04 37.61
CA THR A 36 -29.89 -27.30 36.19
C THR A 36 -31.22 -27.48 35.46
N SER A 37 -31.44 -26.76 34.36
CA SER A 37 -32.52 -27.07 33.42
C SER A 37 -32.20 -26.54 32.02
N SER A 38 -32.03 -27.48 31.11
CA SER A 38 -31.94 -27.33 29.67
C SER A 38 -33.21 -26.68 29.11
N PHE A 39 -33.10 -25.53 28.47
CA PHE A 39 -34.18 -24.98 27.65
C PHE A 39 -33.87 -25.13 26.17
N GLN A 40 -34.66 -26.00 25.54
CA GLN A 40 -34.82 -26.10 24.09
C GLN A 40 -35.29 -24.75 23.54
N ALA A 41 -34.56 -24.21 22.57
CA ALA A 41 -34.98 -23.06 21.79
C ALA A 41 -36.10 -23.46 20.83
N THR A 42 -37.23 -22.77 20.91
CA THR A 42 -38.30 -22.80 19.90
C THR A 42 -37.88 -21.97 18.67
N PRO A 43 -38.21 -22.40 17.45
CA PRO A 43 -37.84 -21.69 16.24
C PRO A 43 -38.79 -20.51 16.01
N VAL A 44 -38.24 -19.29 15.99
CA VAL A 44 -38.97 -18.09 15.54
C VAL A 44 -38.77 -17.92 14.04
N SER A 45 -39.90 -17.78 13.36
CA SER A 45 -40.11 -17.67 11.92
C SER A 45 -39.37 -16.51 11.26
N THR A 46 -38.62 -16.82 10.20
CA THR A 46 -38.06 -15.89 9.21
C THR A 46 -39.14 -15.29 8.30
N PRO A 47 -39.12 -13.97 8.01
CA PRO A 47 -39.86 -13.40 6.89
C PRO A 47 -39.16 -13.78 5.57
N SER A 48 -39.90 -14.44 4.70
CA SER A 48 -39.50 -14.78 3.33
C SER A 48 -39.55 -13.54 2.43
N GLY A 49 -38.46 -13.24 1.70
CA GLY A 49 -38.55 -12.27 0.62
C GLY A 49 -37.25 -11.67 0.10
N PHE A 50 -36.26 -12.47 -0.31
CA PHE A 50 -35.24 -12.06 -1.30
C PHE A 50 -34.69 -13.30 -2.01
N SER A 51 -35.29 -13.69 -3.14
CA SER A 51 -34.74 -14.73 -4.01
C SER A 51 -33.73 -14.13 -4.99
N GLY A 52 -32.55 -13.77 -4.51
CA GLY A 52 -31.38 -13.57 -5.35
C GLY A 52 -30.59 -14.87 -5.44
N LYS A 53 -30.67 -15.59 -6.58
CA LYS A 53 -29.80 -16.77 -6.79
C LYS A 53 -28.34 -16.32 -6.77
N ALA A 54 -27.56 -16.82 -5.81
CA ALA A 54 -26.12 -16.65 -5.81
C ALA A 54 -25.53 -17.12 -7.16
N PRO A 55 -24.58 -16.38 -7.76
CA PRO A 55 -23.99 -16.76 -9.03
C PRO A 55 -23.27 -18.11 -8.90
N LYS A 56 -23.61 -19.06 -9.79
CA LYS A 56 -22.96 -20.37 -9.83
C LYS A 56 -21.50 -20.21 -10.26
N ARG A 57 -20.57 -20.65 -9.40
CA ARG A 57 -19.12 -20.66 -9.68
C ARG A 57 -18.83 -21.48 -10.96
N PRO A 58 -17.87 -21.05 -11.80
CA PRO A 58 -17.32 -21.90 -12.85
C PRO A 58 -16.73 -23.17 -12.22
N ARG A 59 -17.10 -24.34 -12.73
CA ARG A 59 -16.51 -25.63 -12.34
C ARG A 59 -15.14 -25.73 -13.03
N ASN A 60 -14.11 -26.08 -12.27
CA ASN A 60 -12.70 -26.25 -12.67
C ASN A 60 -11.84 -24.98 -12.76
N ARG A 61 -11.57 -24.35 -11.61
CA ARG A 61 -10.27 -23.68 -11.39
C ARG A 61 -9.38 -24.63 -10.58
N PRO A 62 -8.08 -24.77 -10.90
CA PRO A 62 -7.15 -25.45 -10.00
C PRO A 62 -7.28 -24.82 -8.61
N THR A 63 -7.29 -25.66 -7.57
CA THR A 63 -7.42 -25.20 -6.19
C THR A 63 -6.25 -24.29 -5.87
N ARG A 64 -6.47 -22.97 -5.88
CA ARG A 64 -5.48 -21.99 -5.43
C ARG A 64 -5.05 -22.39 -4.02
N ASP A 65 -3.74 -22.54 -3.82
CA ASP A 65 -3.17 -22.69 -2.49
C ASP A 65 -3.16 -21.32 -1.80
N TYR A 66 -3.70 -21.27 -0.59
CA TYR A 66 -3.80 -20.08 0.25
C TYR A 66 -3.05 -20.27 1.57
N SER A 67 -2.29 -21.37 1.72
CA SER A 67 -1.43 -21.65 2.87
C SER A 67 -0.46 -20.50 3.14
N TRP A 68 0.06 -19.89 2.06
CA TRP A 68 0.98 -18.75 2.10
C TRP A 68 0.46 -17.54 2.89
N LEU A 69 -0.87 -17.35 2.98
CA LEU A 69 -1.44 -16.25 3.77
C LEU A 69 -1.09 -16.37 5.26
N TYR A 70 -0.88 -17.59 5.74
CA TYR A 70 -0.68 -17.93 7.15
C TYR A 70 0.78 -18.26 7.46
N THR A 71 1.73 -17.98 6.56
CA THR A 71 3.15 -18.16 6.86
C THR A 71 3.57 -17.18 7.96
N HIS A 72 4.37 -17.68 8.90
CA HIS A 72 4.87 -16.95 10.07
C HIS A 72 3.78 -16.45 11.06
N THR A 73 2.54 -16.96 10.96
CA THR A 73 1.51 -16.74 11.99
C THR A 73 1.63 -17.76 13.10
N ASP A 74 1.37 -17.35 14.34
CA ASP A 74 1.31 -18.25 15.50
C ASP A 74 -0.13 -18.46 15.98
N ALA A 75 -0.65 -17.59 16.84
CA ALA A 75 -1.98 -17.69 17.42
C ALA A 75 -2.92 -16.62 16.86
N LEU A 76 -4.21 -16.97 16.69
CA LEU A 76 -5.24 -15.99 16.35
C LEU A 76 -5.49 -15.10 17.57
N ALA A 77 -5.17 -13.81 17.46
CA ALA A 77 -5.33 -12.85 18.54
C ALA A 77 -6.71 -12.19 18.54
N SER A 78 -7.21 -11.83 17.36
CA SER A 78 -8.48 -11.11 17.23
C SER A 78 -9.01 -11.12 15.79
N THR A 79 -10.18 -10.53 15.58
CA THR A 79 -10.84 -10.43 14.27
C THR A 79 -11.43 -9.04 14.09
N VAL A 80 -11.24 -8.45 12.92
CA VAL A 80 -11.91 -7.22 12.48
C VAL A 80 -13.02 -7.59 11.50
N SER A 81 -14.26 -7.46 11.95
CA SER A 81 -15.47 -7.68 11.16
C SER A 81 -16.18 -6.38 10.79
N GLN A 82 -17.08 -6.41 9.80
CA GLN A 82 -17.94 -5.27 9.48
C GLN A 82 -18.72 -4.78 10.71
N ASP A 83 -19.34 -5.68 11.47
CA ASP A 83 -20.09 -5.33 12.67
C ASP A 83 -19.22 -4.66 13.73
N SER A 84 -17.98 -5.15 13.92
CA SER A 84 -17.04 -4.53 14.87
C SER A 84 -16.65 -3.11 14.45
N ILE A 85 -16.58 -2.85 13.14
CA ILE A 85 -16.27 -1.52 12.59
C ILE A 85 -17.47 -0.59 12.74
N ASP A 86 -18.67 -1.09 12.51
CA ASP A 86 -19.91 -0.30 12.58
C ASP A 86 -20.24 0.13 14.01
N GLN A 87 -19.75 -0.60 15.02
CA GLN A 87 -19.86 -0.24 16.43
C GLN A 87 -18.85 0.82 16.89
N LEU A 88 -17.79 1.08 16.12
CA LEU A 88 -16.81 2.12 16.46
C LEU A 88 -17.40 3.51 16.23
N PRO A 89 -17.02 4.51 17.05
CA PRO A 89 -17.53 5.87 16.92
C PRO A 89 -17.22 6.45 15.55
N ASP A 90 -18.11 7.29 15.04
CA ASP A 90 -17.91 7.97 13.76
C ASP A 90 -16.68 8.87 13.79
N THR A 91 -15.94 8.85 12.69
CA THR A 91 -14.79 9.75 12.49
C THR A 91 -15.26 11.04 11.86
N SER A 92 -14.41 12.07 11.87
CA SER A 92 -14.61 13.23 11.00
C SER A 92 -14.75 12.80 9.52
N LYS A 93 -15.35 13.69 8.73
CA LYS A 93 -15.40 13.52 7.28
C LYS A 93 -13.99 13.42 6.71
N ILE A 94 -13.79 12.48 5.80
CA ILE A 94 -12.52 12.32 5.10
C ILE A 94 -12.53 13.27 3.92
N SER A 95 -11.52 14.13 3.78
CA SER A 95 -11.43 15.01 2.62
C SER A 95 -10.03 15.03 2.02
N SER A 96 -9.99 15.16 0.69
CA SER A 96 -8.78 15.42 -0.09
C SER A 96 -8.34 16.89 -0.06
N ALA A 97 -9.18 17.81 0.41
CA ALA A 97 -8.90 19.25 0.44
C ALA A 97 -7.81 19.67 1.46
N GLY A 98 -7.41 18.79 2.38
CA GLY A 98 -6.43 19.07 3.45
C GLY A 98 -4.97 19.19 2.99
N GLY A 99 -4.72 19.26 1.68
CA GLY A 99 -3.39 19.30 1.09
C GLY A 99 -2.66 17.95 1.10
N VAL A 100 -1.54 17.90 0.38
CA VAL A 100 -0.64 16.74 0.33
C VAL A 100 0.80 17.21 0.43
N GLY A 101 1.54 16.67 1.39
CA GLY A 101 2.99 16.82 1.48
C GLY A 101 3.69 15.66 0.77
N VAL A 102 4.88 15.90 0.20
CA VAL A 102 5.71 14.84 -0.39
C VAL A 102 7.00 14.77 0.39
N LEU A 103 7.27 13.62 1.01
CA LEU A 103 8.51 13.45 1.79
C LEU A 103 9.66 12.93 0.93
N CYS A 104 9.35 12.10 -0.06
CA CYS A 104 10.35 11.62 -1.01
C CYS A 104 9.71 11.10 -2.29
N SER A 105 10.54 10.97 -3.31
CA SER A 105 10.29 10.21 -4.53
C SER A 105 11.58 9.53 -4.96
N TYR A 106 11.45 8.45 -5.74
CA TYR A 106 12.59 7.71 -6.24
C TYR A 106 12.21 6.81 -7.41
N ASN A 107 13.17 6.47 -8.27
CA ASN A 107 13.01 5.39 -9.24
C ASN A 107 13.80 4.17 -8.82
N TRP A 108 13.29 2.99 -9.15
CA TRP A 108 14.13 1.80 -9.20
C TRP A 108 14.94 1.80 -10.48
N SER A 109 16.25 1.57 -10.39
CA SER A 109 17.09 1.32 -11.57
C SER A 109 17.12 -0.17 -11.94
N ASP A 110 17.57 -0.46 -13.16
CA ASP A 110 17.82 -1.82 -13.66
C ASP A 110 19.19 -2.40 -13.25
N ALA A 111 19.91 -1.74 -12.33
CA ALA A 111 21.19 -2.22 -11.83
C ALA A 111 21.05 -3.58 -11.12
N LYS A 112 22.08 -4.42 -11.22
CA LYS A 112 22.08 -5.77 -10.59
C LYS A 112 21.90 -5.72 -9.07
N ARG A 113 22.52 -4.72 -8.43
CA ARG A 113 22.35 -4.44 -7.01
C ARG A 113 21.13 -3.54 -6.83
N PRO A 114 20.27 -3.79 -5.82
CA PRO A 114 19.15 -2.91 -5.49
C PRO A 114 19.61 -1.45 -5.36
N THR A 115 19.20 -0.62 -6.32
CA THR A 115 19.65 0.76 -6.47
C THR A 115 18.48 1.66 -6.85
N ILE A 116 18.33 2.76 -6.12
CA ILE A 116 17.34 3.79 -6.38
C ILE A 116 17.97 5.10 -6.84
N LEU A 117 17.25 5.81 -7.71
CA LEU A 117 17.58 7.16 -8.17
C LEU A 117 16.70 8.17 -7.43
N VAL A 118 17.29 9.16 -6.78
CA VAL A 118 16.59 10.12 -5.90
C VAL A 118 16.92 11.56 -6.32
N PRO A 119 15.94 12.46 -6.53
CA PRO A 119 14.50 12.28 -6.33
C PRO A 119 13.80 11.44 -7.42
N GLY A 120 14.52 11.07 -8.48
CA GLY A 120 13.93 10.36 -9.60
C GLY A 120 12.98 11.25 -10.43
N GLY A 121 12.03 10.64 -11.12
CA GLY A 121 10.94 11.27 -11.87
C GLY A 121 10.11 10.21 -12.60
N ALA A 122 8.80 10.41 -12.69
CA ALA A 122 7.92 9.62 -13.55
C ALA A 122 8.29 9.81 -15.03
N PRO A 123 8.07 8.83 -15.90
CA PRO A 123 8.40 8.98 -17.30
C PRO A 123 7.46 10.02 -17.95
N LYS A 124 8.02 10.91 -18.75
CA LYS A 124 7.27 11.99 -19.39
C LYS A 124 6.31 11.43 -20.42
N TRP A 125 5.09 11.94 -20.44
CA TRP A 125 4.11 11.67 -21.48
C TRP A 125 4.64 12.10 -22.84
N THR A 126 4.72 11.15 -23.77
CA THR A 126 5.15 11.37 -25.15
C THR A 126 4.05 10.85 -26.08
N PRO A 127 3.08 11.71 -26.47
CA PRO A 127 1.99 11.29 -27.32
C PRO A 127 2.52 10.80 -28.67
N ARG A 128 1.88 9.78 -29.23
CA ARG A 128 2.18 9.23 -30.55
C ARG A 128 1.00 9.47 -31.49
N GLU A 129 1.30 9.57 -32.78
CA GLU A 129 0.26 9.59 -33.82
C GLU A 129 -0.51 8.28 -33.80
N CYS A 130 -1.84 8.36 -33.67
CA CYS A 130 -2.75 7.23 -33.66
C CYS A 130 -3.58 7.17 -34.96
N PRO A 131 -4.05 5.97 -35.36
CA PRO A 131 -3.93 4.71 -34.66
C PRO A 131 -2.50 4.12 -34.71
N VAL A 132 -2.05 3.51 -33.61
CA VAL A 132 -0.72 2.91 -33.51
C VAL A 132 -0.74 1.50 -32.95
N GLY A 133 -0.01 0.60 -33.61
CA GLY A 133 0.20 -0.76 -33.14
C GLY A 133 1.28 -0.80 -32.05
N VAL A 134 0.95 -1.42 -30.92
CA VAL A 134 1.86 -1.68 -29.81
C VAL A 134 1.93 -3.19 -29.58
N PRO A 135 3.13 -3.77 -29.34
CA PRO A 135 3.26 -5.20 -29.07
C PRO A 135 2.48 -5.61 -27.82
N GLN A 136 2.12 -6.88 -27.75
CA GLN A 136 1.58 -7.46 -26.51
C GLN A 136 2.64 -7.38 -25.39
N ASP A 137 2.19 -7.23 -24.15
CA ASP A 137 3.03 -7.31 -22.97
C ASP A 137 3.81 -8.63 -22.97
N ASN A 138 5.14 -8.52 -22.98
CA ASN A 138 6.06 -9.64 -22.98
C ASN A 138 7.09 -9.47 -21.86
N GLY A 139 7.44 -10.56 -21.17
CA GLY A 139 8.44 -10.57 -20.11
C GLY A 139 7.89 -10.74 -18.70
N SER A 140 8.67 -10.28 -17.73
CA SER A 140 8.34 -10.35 -16.30
C SER A 140 8.04 -8.97 -15.76
N TYR A 141 6.94 -8.85 -15.01
CA TYR A 141 6.46 -7.60 -14.42
C TYR A 141 6.24 -7.75 -12.93
N TYR A 142 6.40 -6.66 -12.19
CA TYR A 142 6.26 -6.65 -10.74
C TYR A 142 4.79 -6.56 -10.30
N VAL A 143 4.46 -7.31 -9.26
CA VAL A 143 3.24 -7.15 -8.45
C VAL A 143 3.51 -6.15 -7.31
N ASP A 144 4.71 -6.20 -6.74
CA ASP A 144 5.26 -5.24 -5.77
C ASP A 144 6.79 -5.20 -5.93
N GLN A 145 7.28 -4.23 -6.69
CA GLN A 145 8.72 -4.13 -6.98
C GLN A 145 9.57 -3.86 -5.74
N ASN A 146 9.04 -3.11 -4.77
CA ASN A 146 9.80 -2.82 -3.55
C ASN A 146 9.99 -4.09 -2.72
N ALA A 147 8.98 -4.96 -2.66
CA ALA A 147 9.10 -6.27 -2.03
C ALA A 147 9.89 -7.28 -2.87
N ASP A 148 10.02 -7.09 -4.18
CA ASP A 148 10.89 -7.91 -5.02
C ASP A 148 12.38 -7.56 -4.79
N GLN A 149 12.70 -6.27 -4.82
CA GLN A 149 14.05 -5.75 -4.71
C GLN A 149 14.58 -5.74 -3.27
N ASN A 150 13.68 -5.59 -2.28
CA ASN A 150 14.00 -5.72 -0.85
C ASN A 150 12.89 -6.51 -0.12
N PRO A 151 12.91 -7.85 -0.20
CA PRO A 151 11.84 -8.71 0.35
C PRO A 151 11.67 -8.62 1.86
N GLU A 152 12.77 -8.44 2.58
CA GLU A 152 12.79 -8.40 4.04
C GLU A 152 12.19 -7.07 4.54
N MET A 153 12.67 -5.94 4.01
CA MET A 153 12.23 -4.59 4.41
C MET A 153 11.75 -3.76 3.21
N PRO A 154 10.54 -4.01 2.67
CA PRO A 154 10.07 -3.33 1.47
C PRO A 154 9.97 -1.81 1.59
N PHE A 155 9.88 -1.24 2.81
CA PHE A 155 9.85 0.21 3.03
C PHE A 155 11.26 0.84 3.07
N GLU A 156 12.33 0.07 3.22
CA GLU A 156 13.71 0.59 3.34
C GLU A 156 14.10 1.57 2.22
N PRO A 157 13.82 1.30 0.92
CA PRO A 157 14.18 2.23 -0.16
C PRO A 157 13.50 3.59 -0.02
N MET A 158 12.27 3.62 0.50
CA MET A 158 11.56 4.88 0.78
C MET A 158 12.28 5.70 1.84
N PHE A 159 12.84 5.06 2.88
CA PHE A 159 13.59 5.76 3.93
C PHE A 159 15.00 6.17 3.50
N ALA A 160 15.62 5.39 2.61
CA ALA A 160 16.84 5.80 1.92
C ALA A 160 16.59 7.10 1.12
N ALA A 161 15.47 7.19 0.40
CA ALA A 161 15.07 8.41 -0.32
C ALA A 161 14.71 9.58 0.63
N ILE A 162 13.97 9.34 1.73
CA ILE A 162 13.71 10.36 2.76
C ILE A 162 15.01 10.92 3.32
N SER A 163 16.02 10.09 3.54
CA SER A 163 17.32 10.55 4.06
C SER A 163 18.04 11.52 3.12
N VAL A 164 17.68 11.54 1.84
CA VAL A 164 18.22 12.49 0.85
C VAL A 164 17.33 13.72 0.70
N MET A 165 16.02 13.54 0.59
CA MET A 165 15.07 14.62 0.24
C MET A 165 14.48 15.35 1.45
N SER A 166 14.44 14.71 2.60
CA SER A 166 13.85 15.24 3.83
C SER A 166 14.62 14.69 5.05
N PRO A 167 15.94 14.95 5.15
CA PRO A 167 16.80 14.32 6.14
C PRO A 167 16.36 14.58 7.59
N ASP A 168 15.79 15.75 7.86
CA ASP A 168 15.43 16.19 9.21
C ASP A 168 13.94 16.00 9.54
N VAL A 169 13.21 15.24 8.71
CA VAL A 169 11.78 15.04 8.95
C VAL A 169 11.54 14.24 10.23
N ASP A 170 10.68 14.78 11.08
CA ASP A 170 10.12 14.09 12.23
C ASP A 170 8.85 13.32 11.82
N LEU A 171 8.84 12.02 12.08
CA LEU A 171 7.74 11.12 11.75
C LEU A 171 6.96 10.67 12.99
N THR A 172 7.22 11.23 14.19
CA THR A 172 6.46 10.88 15.41
C THR A 172 4.97 11.15 15.30
N GLU A 173 4.60 12.18 14.53
CA GLU A 173 3.21 12.58 14.28
C GLU A 173 2.56 11.84 13.11
N VAL A 174 3.28 10.93 12.43
CA VAL A 174 2.67 10.04 11.44
C VAL A 174 2.04 8.85 12.16
N ASP A 175 0.73 8.68 12.03
CA ASP A 175 0.03 7.57 12.67
C ASP A 175 0.26 6.25 11.94
N ILE A 176 0.28 6.28 10.61
CA ILE A 176 0.34 5.07 9.78
C ILE A 176 1.19 5.27 8.52
N ILE A 177 2.07 4.31 8.26
CA ILE A 177 2.83 4.17 7.02
C ILE A 177 2.29 2.97 6.26
N ILE A 178 1.83 3.19 5.02
CA ILE A 178 1.12 2.17 4.24
C ILE A 178 1.38 2.39 2.75
N ASN A 179 1.09 1.39 1.91
CA ASN A 179 1.02 1.60 0.47
C ASN A 179 -0.43 1.78 -0.03
N ARG A 180 -0.58 2.49 -1.15
CA ARG A 180 -1.88 2.78 -1.76
C ARG A 180 -2.70 1.54 -2.07
N ASN A 181 -2.08 0.44 -2.48
CA ASN A 181 -2.81 -0.79 -2.82
C ASN A 181 -3.49 -1.43 -1.59
N THR A 182 -2.83 -1.40 -0.43
CA THR A 182 -3.44 -1.87 0.81
C THR A 182 -4.66 -1.01 1.19
N LEU A 183 -4.61 0.31 1.02
CA LEU A 183 -5.79 1.17 1.24
C LEU A 183 -6.96 0.80 0.34
N ARG A 184 -6.69 0.48 -0.93
CA ARG A 184 -7.73 0.00 -1.87
C ARG A 184 -8.32 -1.33 -1.45
N ASN A 185 -7.50 -2.28 -0.98
CA ASN A 185 -8.00 -3.56 -0.46
C ASN A 185 -8.89 -3.35 0.76
N LEU A 186 -8.49 -2.48 1.70
CA LEU A 186 -9.31 -2.14 2.87
C LEU A 186 -10.60 -1.42 2.47
N PHE A 187 -10.55 -0.54 1.47
CA PHE A 187 -11.73 0.14 0.94
C PHE A 187 -12.75 -0.84 0.33
N LYS A 188 -12.28 -1.75 -0.53
CA LYS A 188 -13.12 -2.82 -1.09
C LYS A 188 -13.65 -3.76 -0.02
N PHE A 189 -12.84 -4.05 1.00
CA PHE A 189 -13.25 -4.85 2.15
C PHE A 189 -14.45 -4.20 2.87
N VAL A 190 -14.39 -2.92 3.22
CA VAL A 190 -15.51 -2.23 3.92
C VAL A 190 -16.73 -2.01 3.04
N GLN A 191 -16.60 -2.11 1.72
CA GLN A 191 -17.71 -2.10 0.77
C GLN A 191 -18.36 -3.47 0.59
N GLY A 192 -17.76 -4.55 1.12
CA GLY A 192 -18.18 -5.92 0.82
C GLY A 192 -17.84 -6.36 -0.60
N GLU A 193 -16.94 -5.64 -1.27
CA GLU A 193 -16.51 -5.86 -2.65
C GLU A 193 -15.08 -6.42 -2.73
N MET A 194 -14.61 -7.12 -1.71
CA MET A 194 -13.29 -7.76 -1.71
C MET A 194 -13.36 -9.22 -2.17
N TRP A 195 -12.93 -9.46 -3.42
CA TRP A 195 -13.01 -10.76 -4.10
C TRP A 195 -11.72 -11.57 -4.07
N ASP A 196 -10.62 -10.95 -3.69
CA ASP A 196 -9.31 -11.59 -3.54
C ASP A 196 -8.90 -11.64 -2.07
N SER A 197 -8.02 -12.59 -1.76
CA SER A 197 -7.40 -12.66 -0.43
C SER A 197 -6.21 -11.73 -0.36
N PHE A 198 -5.93 -11.16 0.82
CA PHE A 198 -4.75 -10.34 1.04
C PHE A 198 -4.14 -10.60 2.41
N ARG A 199 -2.83 -10.37 2.50
CA ARG A 199 -2.05 -10.45 3.73
C ARG A 199 -1.35 -9.11 3.96
N ILE A 200 -1.44 -8.62 5.19
CA ILE A 200 -0.69 -7.45 5.66
C ILE A 200 0.15 -7.86 6.87
N GLN A 201 1.41 -7.44 6.89
CA GLN A 201 2.24 -7.47 8.08
C GLN A 201 2.17 -6.09 8.74
N MET A 202 2.06 -6.07 10.06
CA MET A 202 1.83 -4.87 10.84
C MET A 202 2.86 -4.76 11.95
N ASP A 203 3.58 -3.65 12.03
CA ASP A 203 4.67 -3.46 12.98
C ASP A 203 4.60 -2.04 13.56
N MET A 204 4.77 -1.88 14.87
CA MET A 204 4.81 -0.55 15.49
C MET A 204 6.25 -0.02 15.56
N VAL A 205 6.43 1.24 15.21
CA VAL A 205 7.62 2.03 15.52
C VAL A 205 7.16 3.25 16.32
N GLY A 206 7.50 3.30 17.61
CA GLY A 206 6.94 4.28 18.52
C GLY A 206 5.40 4.20 18.52
N LYS A 207 4.73 5.26 18.05
CA LYS A 207 3.26 5.31 17.90
C LYS A 207 2.80 5.09 16.46
N THR A 208 3.71 4.93 15.51
CA THR A 208 3.41 4.78 14.09
C THR A 208 3.21 3.31 13.75
N LEU A 209 2.09 2.97 13.11
CA LEU A 209 1.83 1.64 12.57
C LEU A 209 2.35 1.54 11.14
N PHE A 210 3.27 0.61 10.87
CA PHE A 210 3.61 0.20 9.52
C PHE A 210 2.63 -0.89 9.08
N ILE A 211 2.09 -0.77 7.86
CA ILE A 211 1.27 -1.80 7.23
C ILE A 211 1.93 -2.22 5.91
N THR A 212 2.69 -3.30 5.97
CA THR A 212 3.44 -3.87 4.85
C THR A 212 2.56 -4.86 4.08
N ARG A 213 2.35 -4.61 2.79
CA ARG A 213 1.69 -5.56 1.88
C ARG A 213 2.58 -6.78 1.69
N ARG A 214 1.99 -7.98 1.72
CA ARG A 214 2.71 -9.23 1.50
C ARG A 214 1.95 -10.04 0.45
N GLU A 215 2.67 -10.41 -0.61
CA GLU A 215 2.14 -11.11 -1.78
C GLU A 215 2.74 -12.51 -1.86
N GLN A 216 2.01 -13.46 -2.45
CA GLN A 216 2.54 -14.80 -2.69
C GLN A 216 3.75 -14.76 -3.64
N TYR A 217 3.66 -13.89 -4.64
CA TYR A 217 4.69 -13.67 -5.65
C TYR A 217 4.81 -12.16 -5.87
N THR A 218 6.04 -11.65 -5.80
CA THR A 218 6.38 -10.23 -6.00
C THR A 218 6.45 -9.83 -7.48
N SER A 219 6.48 -10.82 -8.38
CA SER A 219 6.47 -10.65 -9.83
C SER A 219 5.67 -11.75 -10.53
N TYR A 220 5.36 -11.55 -11.81
CA TYR A 220 4.74 -12.54 -12.68
C TYR A 220 5.30 -12.47 -14.10
N ASN A 221 5.24 -13.59 -14.81
CA ASN A 221 5.59 -13.67 -16.21
C ASN A 221 4.32 -13.66 -17.10
N THR A 222 4.34 -12.92 -18.21
CA THR A 222 3.16 -12.78 -19.09
C THR A 222 2.77 -14.06 -19.81
N HIS A 223 3.68 -15.01 -20.02
CA HIS A 223 3.38 -16.29 -20.68
C HIS A 223 2.33 -17.12 -19.92
N ASN A 224 2.20 -16.90 -18.61
CA ASN A 224 1.24 -17.59 -17.75
C ASN A 224 -0.06 -16.80 -17.53
N ARG A 225 -0.30 -15.73 -18.32
CA ARG A 225 -1.41 -14.80 -18.15
C ARG A 225 -2.14 -14.60 -19.49
N PRO A 226 -3.42 -14.18 -19.47
CA PRO A 226 -4.09 -13.70 -20.67
C PRO A 226 -3.33 -12.52 -21.31
N ALA A 227 -3.45 -12.38 -22.62
CA ALA A 227 -2.85 -11.28 -23.36
C ALA A 227 -3.25 -9.91 -22.77
N SER A 228 -2.25 -9.04 -22.62
CA SER A 228 -2.39 -7.67 -22.10
C SER A 228 -1.47 -6.72 -22.87
N TRP A 229 -1.77 -5.42 -22.79
CA TRP A 229 -1.05 -4.33 -23.49
C TRP A 229 -0.90 -3.13 -22.55
N GLY A 230 -0.87 -3.36 -21.23
CA GLY A 230 -0.80 -2.28 -20.22
C GLY A 230 0.58 -1.67 -20.19
N HIS A 231 1.56 -2.53 -19.90
CA HIS A 231 2.96 -2.13 -19.80
C HIS A 231 3.50 -1.64 -21.14
N ALA A 232 3.17 -2.34 -22.23
CA ALA A 232 3.59 -1.94 -23.56
C ALA A 232 2.99 -0.59 -23.97
N PHE A 233 1.76 -0.27 -23.53
CA PHE A 233 1.16 1.05 -23.73
C PHE A 233 1.92 2.13 -22.96
N GLU A 234 2.23 1.90 -21.69
CA GLU A 234 3.04 2.83 -20.88
C GLU A 234 4.40 3.08 -21.53
N HIS A 235 5.12 2.03 -21.91
CA HIS A 235 6.41 2.13 -22.61
C HIS A 235 6.31 2.84 -23.96
N ALA A 236 5.22 2.63 -24.71
CA ALA A 236 5.05 3.23 -26.02
C ALA A 236 4.72 4.72 -25.95
N PHE A 237 4.09 5.19 -24.89
CA PHE A 237 3.58 6.56 -24.78
C PHE A 237 4.26 7.39 -23.69
N THR A 238 5.31 6.87 -23.06
CA THR A 238 6.11 7.61 -22.10
C THR A 238 7.61 7.40 -22.30
N LYS A 239 8.41 8.33 -21.78
CA LYS A 239 9.86 8.22 -21.80
C LYS A 239 10.49 8.85 -20.57
N PHE A 240 11.38 8.13 -19.90
CA PHE A 240 12.21 8.71 -18.85
C PHE A 240 13.16 9.78 -19.41
N GLU A 241 13.45 10.79 -18.60
CA GLU A 241 14.49 11.76 -18.90
C GLU A 241 15.85 11.06 -19.10
N PRO A 242 16.80 11.66 -19.84
CA PRO A 242 18.10 11.03 -20.09
C PRO A 242 18.86 10.61 -18.83
N ALA A 243 18.78 11.38 -17.74
CA ALA A 243 19.40 11.06 -16.45
C ALA A 243 18.73 9.87 -15.72
N LEU A 244 17.54 9.48 -16.16
CA LEU A 244 16.71 8.42 -15.60
C LEU A 244 16.51 7.27 -16.60
N SER A 245 17.33 7.18 -17.65
CA SER A 245 17.15 6.20 -18.74
C SER A 245 17.20 4.74 -18.29
N ARG A 246 17.84 4.46 -17.15
CA ARG A 246 17.94 3.13 -16.52
C ARG A 246 16.81 2.86 -15.51
N SER A 247 15.78 3.71 -15.46
CA SER A 247 14.65 3.54 -14.54
C SER A 247 13.67 2.49 -15.01
N SER A 248 13.11 1.74 -14.07
CA SER A 248 12.07 0.73 -14.30
C SER A 248 10.69 1.16 -13.79
N SER A 249 10.62 1.95 -12.73
CA SER A 249 9.39 2.53 -12.18
C SER A 249 9.70 3.77 -11.37
N HIS A 250 8.68 4.60 -11.09
CA HIS A 250 8.77 5.76 -10.21
C HIS A 250 7.83 5.63 -9.02
N HIS A 251 8.33 5.86 -7.81
CA HIS A 251 7.59 5.78 -6.56
C HIS A 251 7.68 7.10 -5.80
N ARG A 252 6.66 7.39 -4.99
CA ARG A 252 6.66 8.53 -4.06
C ARG A 252 5.96 8.21 -2.75
N ALA A 253 6.26 9.00 -1.73
CA ALA A 253 5.63 8.94 -0.41
C ALA A 253 4.87 10.24 -0.13
N ALA A 254 3.54 10.15 -0.16
CA ALA A 254 2.63 11.27 0.05
C ALA A 254 2.11 11.28 1.50
N ARG A 255 2.30 12.39 2.21
CA ARG A 255 1.77 12.63 3.55
C ARG A 255 0.46 13.41 3.46
N TYR A 256 -0.62 12.90 4.04
CA TYR A 256 -1.90 13.61 4.11
C TYR A 256 -2.78 13.12 5.26
N LYS A 257 -3.75 13.96 5.66
CA LYS A 257 -4.75 13.63 6.68
C LYS A 257 -5.84 12.72 6.10
N PHE A 258 -6.22 11.69 6.84
CA PHE A 258 -7.32 10.77 6.50
C PHE A 258 -8.22 10.56 7.72
N GLY A 259 -9.31 11.32 7.80
CA GLY A 259 -10.09 11.43 9.04
C GLY A 259 -9.20 12.09 10.08
N GLU A 260 -9.04 11.49 11.27
CA GLU A 260 -8.09 12.01 12.29
C GLU A 260 -6.67 11.47 12.15
N LEU A 261 -6.40 10.58 11.20
CA LEU A 261 -5.09 9.94 11.06
C LEU A 261 -4.18 10.73 10.13
N GLN A 262 -2.91 10.87 10.50
CA GLN A 262 -1.84 11.28 9.58
C GLN A 262 -1.28 10.05 8.87
N LEU A 263 -1.52 9.94 7.55
CA LEU A 263 -0.99 8.86 6.75
C LEU A 263 0.25 9.30 5.98
N LEU A 264 1.22 8.39 5.85
CA LEU A 264 2.27 8.44 4.85
C LEU A 264 2.07 7.27 3.89
N VAL A 265 1.72 7.59 2.64
CA VAL A 265 1.27 6.62 1.64
C VAL A 265 2.27 6.52 0.51
N ARG A 266 2.86 5.33 0.35
CA ARG A 266 3.72 5.02 -0.79
C ARG A 266 2.90 4.53 -1.98
N HIS A 267 3.20 5.03 -3.18
CA HIS A 267 2.67 4.50 -4.42
C HIS A 267 3.57 4.75 -5.62
N GLU A 268 3.35 3.94 -6.64
CA GLU A 268 3.90 4.13 -7.99
C GLU A 268 3.15 5.23 -8.74
N VAL A 269 3.81 5.87 -9.69
CA VAL A 269 3.27 6.87 -10.62
C VAL A 269 3.70 6.50 -12.03
N ASP A 270 2.72 6.41 -12.93
CA ASP A 270 2.94 5.84 -14.27
C ASP A 270 3.47 6.88 -15.26
N ALA A 271 3.06 8.16 -15.12
CA ALA A 271 3.47 9.22 -16.05
C ALA A 271 3.53 10.62 -15.44
N ASP A 272 4.36 11.46 -16.06
CA ASP A 272 4.44 12.91 -15.90
C ASP A 272 3.79 13.59 -17.11
N TYR A 273 2.63 14.23 -16.89
CA TYR A 273 1.92 14.99 -17.92
C TYR A 273 1.79 16.47 -17.52
N GLU A 274 2.43 17.33 -18.30
CA GLU A 274 2.29 18.78 -18.21
C GLU A 274 1.14 19.26 -19.12
N ASP A 275 0.14 19.91 -18.52
CA ASP A 275 -0.94 20.53 -19.27
C ASP A 275 -0.52 21.92 -19.77
N VAL A 276 0.13 21.96 -20.93
CA VAL A 276 0.56 23.19 -21.60
C VAL A 276 -0.60 24.06 -22.09
N SER A 277 -1.84 23.57 -22.03
CA SER A 277 -3.05 24.33 -22.43
C SER A 277 -3.71 25.08 -21.28
N SER A 278 -3.27 24.86 -20.03
CA SER A 278 -3.71 25.64 -18.87
C SER A 278 -2.94 26.97 -18.79
N PRO A 279 -3.60 28.15 -18.87
CA PRO A 279 -2.94 29.46 -18.81
C PRO A 279 -2.28 29.81 -17.46
N ALA A 280 -2.18 28.88 -16.52
CA ALA A 280 -1.93 29.18 -15.11
C ALA A 280 -0.48 29.01 -14.61
N VAL A 281 0.50 28.68 -15.46
CA VAL A 281 1.90 28.50 -14.99
C VAL A 281 2.95 29.24 -15.84
N ALA A 282 2.54 30.18 -16.69
CA ALA A 282 3.49 31.07 -17.39
C ALA A 282 3.82 32.38 -16.62
N GLN A 283 3.33 32.57 -15.39
CA GLN A 283 3.70 33.71 -14.54
C GLN A 283 3.95 33.26 -13.10
N GLY A 284 5.20 32.93 -12.78
CA GLY A 284 5.62 32.57 -11.44
C GLY A 284 7.15 32.55 -11.23
N LEU A 285 7.91 33.23 -12.10
CA LEU A 285 9.32 33.55 -11.88
C LEU A 285 9.43 35.08 -11.81
N GLY A 286 8.91 35.63 -10.72
CA GLY A 286 8.88 37.06 -10.47
C GLY A 286 8.63 37.30 -8.99
N SER A 287 9.73 37.53 -8.27
CA SER A 287 9.81 38.06 -6.91
C SER A 287 8.57 38.80 -6.42
N ASN A 288 7.95 38.32 -5.34
CA ASN A 288 7.60 39.19 -4.20
C ASN A 288 7.38 38.37 -2.92
N THR A 289 8.14 38.76 -1.91
CA THR A 289 8.16 38.32 -0.52
C THR A 289 6.87 38.67 0.23
N SER A 290 6.32 37.71 0.99
CA SER A 290 5.92 37.78 2.41
C SER A 290 4.71 36.87 2.70
N GLY A 291 4.88 35.87 3.58
CA GLY A 291 3.77 35.13 4.20
C GLY A 291 3.98 33.61 4.28
N ASP A 292 4.43 33.17 5.44
CA ASP A 292 4.54 31.80 5.96
C ASP A 292 3.50 30.77 5.45
N ASN A 293 3.99 29.70 4.79
CA ASN A 293 3.52 28.31 4.93
C ASN A 293 4.42 27.36 4.11
N GLY A 294 5.02 26.37 4.78
CA GLY A 294 5.98 25.43 4.22
C GLY A 294 5.42 24.53 3.12
N SER A 295 5.70 24.88 1.86
CA SER A 295 5.64 23.98 0.71
C SER A 295 6.40 24.62 -0.46
N SER A 296 7.65 24.22 -0.63
CA SER A 296 8.44 24.22 -1.88
C SER A 296 9.92 24.35 -1.52
N ASP A 297 10.60 23.22 -1.46
CA ASP A 297 12.06 23.18 -1.64
C ASP A 297 12.42 21.78 -2.15
N LEU A 298 11.93 21.43 -3.34
CA LEU A 298 12.63 20.45 -4.17
C LEU A 298 13.79 21.20 -4.84
N GLN A 299 14.92 21.30 -4.13
CA GLN A 299 16.16 21.76 -4.74
C GLN A 299 16.51 20.85 -5.92
N ASN A 300 16.84 21.44 -7.06
CA ASN A 300 17.32 20.72 -8.25
C ASN A 300 18.65 20.04 -7.92
N ILE A 301 18.60 18.74 -7.61
CA ILE A 301 19.79 17.90 -7.44
C ILE A 301 19.88 17.00 -8.67
N THR A 302 20.51 17.51 -9.72
CA THR A 302 20.85 16.72 -10.90
C THR A 302 22.35 16.52 -10.96
N ASP A 303 22.84 15.38 -10.47
CA ASP A 303 24.22 14.97 -10.68
C ASP A 303 24.32 14.35 -12.08
N SER A 304 25.07 14.99 -12.97
CA SER A 304 25.21 14.59 -14.38
C SER A 304 25.92 13.24 -14.58
N ASN A 305 26.43 12.63 -13.50
CA ASN A 305 27.25 11.41 -13.52
C ASN A 305 26.49 10.15 -13.06
N ALA A 306 25.16 10.21 -12.89
CA ALA A 306 24.37 9.06 -12.43
C ALA A 306 24.60 7.80 -13.27
N ASN A 307 24.72 7.92 -14.60
CA ASN A 307 25.00 6.79 -15.47
C ASN A 307 26.42 6.22 -15.29
N GLU A 308 27.42 7.04 -14.96
CA GLU A 308 28.77 6.56 -14.65
C GLU A 308 28.80 5.79 -13.33
N GLU A 309 28.09 6.27 -12.30
CA GLU A 309 27.96 5.58 -11.01
C GLU A 309 27.19 4.25 -11.10
N LEU A 310 26.25 4.12 -12.05
CA LEU A 310 25.54 2.87 -12.32
C LEU A 310 26.42 1.89 -13.10
N ASN A 311 27.26 2.39 -14.01
CA ASN A 311 28.14 1.56 -14.86
C ASN A 311 29.42 1.11 -14.14
N SER A 312 29.97 1.91 -13.22
CA SER A 312 31.16 1.54 -12.44
C SER A 312 30.97 0.28 -11.61
N ASP A 313 29.74 0.02 -11.18
CA ASP A 313 29.39 -1.13 -10.35
C ASP A 313 29.31 -2.44 -11.15
N GLU A 314 28.98 -2.39 -12.46
CA GLU A 314 29.01 -3.59 -13.31
C GLU A 314 30.43 -4.13 -13.52
N ALA A 315 31.45 -3.27 -13.37
CA ALA A 315 32.86 -3.63 -13.47
C ALA A 315 33.49 -4.06 -12.13
N ALA A 316 32.94 -3.64 -10.99
CA ALA A 316 33.49 -3.87 -9.65
C ALA A 316 33.06 -5.22 -9.01
N ASP A 317 32.05 -5.91 -9.56
CA ASP A 317 31.48 -7.16 -9.03
C ASP A 317 32.36 -8.42 -9.23
N ARG A 318 33.69 -8.25 -9.37
CA ARG A 318 34.67 -9.35 -9.27
C ARG A 318 35.36 -9.40 -7.90
N GLY A 319 35.08 -8.46 -7.01
CA GLY A 319 35.52 -8.48 -5.61
C GLY A 319 34.30 -8.61 -4.72
N VAL A 320 34.26 -9.65 -3.89
CA VAL A 320 33.27 -9.82 -2.82
C VAL A 320 33.28 -8.55 -1.95
N ASP A 321 32.28 -7.69 -2.10
CA ASP A 321 32.10 -6.49 -1.29
C ASP A 321 31.69 -6.90 0.13
N LYS A 322 32.71 -7.14 0.97
CA LYS A 322 32.55 -7.45 2.39
C LYS A 322 32.31 -6.14 3.14
N GLY A 323 31.11 -5.58 3.07
CA GLY A 323 30.80 -4.37 3.85
C GLY A 323 29.37 -3.87 3.86
N VAL A 324 28.59 -4.09 2.79
CA VAL A 324 27.21 -3.57 2.71
C VAL A 324 26.24 -4.65 3.19
N GLY A 325 25.44 -4.32 4.22
CA GLY A 325 24.45 -5.25 4.76
C GLY A 325 23.46 -5.69 3.69
N LYS A 326 23.00 -6.95 3.74
CA LYS A 326 22.09 -7.62 2.79
C LYS A 326 20.79 -6.86 2.46
N HIS A 327 20.49 -5.76 3.15
CA HIS A 327 19.22 -5.01 3.08
C HIS A 327 19.38 -3.54 2.65
N GLU A 328 20.57 -3.07 2.32
CA GLU A 328 20.81 -1.65 2.06
C GLU A 328 20.75 -1.30 0.57
N THR A 329 19.75 -0.50 0.21
CA THR A 329 19.56 -0.01 -1.16
C THR A 329 20.61 1.07 -1.47
N LYS A 330 21.32 0.95 -2.61
CA LYS A 330 22.20 2.02 -3.08
C LYS A 330 21.37 3.24 -3.49
N VAL A 331 21.82 4.44 -3.14
CA VAL A 331 21.18 5.68 -3.55
C VAL A 331 22.10 6.42 -4.52
N VAL A 332 21.57 6.77 -5.69
CA VAL A 332 22.21 7.63 -6.68
C VAL A 332 21.36 8.89 -6.83
N ARG A 333 21.99 10.07 -6.86
CA ARG A 333 21.27 11.35 -7.00
C ARG A 333 20.99 11.62 -8.48
N ALA A 334 19.73 11.50 -8.90
CA ALA A 334 19.34 11.72 -10.30
C ALA A 334 17.84 12.06 -10.42
N GLY A 335 17.51 12.81 -11.47
CA GLY A 335 16.15 13.29 -11.74
C GLY A 335 15.80 14.57 -10.98
N THR A 336 14.68 15.18 -11.34
CA THR A 336 14.21 16.45 -10.76
C THR A 336 12.93 16.30 -9.93
N GLY A 337 12.44 15.06 -9.78
CA GLY A 337 11.12 14.76 -9.27
C GLY A 337 10.01 15.06 -10.29
N THR A 338 8.79 14.69 -9.94
CA THR A 338 7.58 14.99 -10.72
C THR A 338 6.66 15.88 -9.91
N LEU A 339 6.18 16.97 -10.52
CA LEU A 339 5.26 17.89 -9.86
C LEU A 339 3.97 17.17 -9.46
N PRO A 340 3.40 17.44 -8.26
CA PRO A 340 2.13 16.84 -7.84
C PRO A 340 1.00 17.06 -8.85
N SER A 341 0.98 18.24 -9.48
CA SER A 341 0.02 18.59 -10.51
C SER A 341 0.24 17.88 -11.84
N HIS A 342 1.31 17.10 -12.05
CA HIS A 342 1.56 16.39 -13.31
C HIS A 342 1.33 14.88 -13.21
N LEU A 343 1.22 14.34 -11.99
CA LEU A 343 1.13 12.89 -11.79
C LEU A 343 -0.08 12.34 -12.55
N SER A 344 0.18 11.28 -13.30
CA SER A 344 -0.83 10.63 -14.12
C SER A 344 -0.77 9.13 -13.91
N GLU A 345 -1.94 8.53 -13.76
CA GLU A 345 -2.12 7.08 -13.84
C GLU A 345 -2.46 6.72 -15.28
N MET A 346 -1.92 5.61 -15.78
CA MET A 346 -2.18 5.09 -17.11
C MET A 346 -3.02 3.82 -17.04
N LYS A 347 -3.98 3.69 -17.96
CA LYS A 347 -4.77 2.47 -18.12
C LYS A 347 -4.96 2.16 -19.59
N SER A 348 -4.80 0.89 -19.96
CA SER A 348 -5.20 0.39 -21.28
C SER A 348 -6.38 -0.58 -21.17
N LYS A 349 -7.34 -0.47 -22.10
CA LYS A 349 -8.49 -1.37 -22.18
C LYS A 349 -8.98 -1.56 -23.61
N GLN A 350 -9.40 -2.79 -23.91
CA GLN A 350 -10.09 -3.10 -25.17
C GLN A 350 -11.52 -2.55 -25.23
N LYS A 351 -12.21 -2.56 -24.08
CA LYS A 351 -13.58 -2.05 -23.92
C LYS A 351 -13.55 -0.66 -23.29
N LYS A 352 -14.67 0.06 -23.41
CA LYS A 352 -14.85 1.34 -22.71
C LYS A 352 -14.68 1.11 -21.20
N MET A 353 -13.79 1.90 -20.60
CA MET A 353 -13.61 2.00 -19.15
C MET A 353 -14.24 3.31 -18.67
N ARG A 354 -14.82 3.31 -17.48
CA ARG A 354 -15.29 4.54 -16.85
C ARG A 354 -14.17 5.11 -16.00
N VAL A 355 -14.07 6.43 -15.92
CA VAL A 355 -13.10 7.11 -15.03
C VAL A 355 -13.32 6.66 -13.58
N GLU A 356 -14.58 6.47 -13.20
CA GLU A 356 -15.02 6.01 -11.88
C GLU A 356 -14.38 4.68 -11.46
N ASP A 357 -14.03 3.81 -12.42
CA ASP A 357 -13.43 2.51 -12.14
C ASP A 357 -11.96 2.61 -11.68
N ALA A 358 -11.32 3.78 -11.83
CA ALA A 358 -9.97 4.10 -11.34
C ALA A 358 -9.95 5.12 -10.19
N MET A 359 -11.10 5.69 -9.80
CA MET A 359 -11.14 6.80 -8.85
C MET A 359 -10.62 6.42 -7.47
N ASP A 360 -10.83 5.18 -7.00
CA ASP A 360 -10.26 4.73 -5.72
C ASP A 360 -8.72 4.82 -5.75
N GLN A 361 -8.14 4.35 -6.85
CA GLN A 361 -6.72 4.33 -7.09
C GLN A 361 -6.12 5.74 -7.15
N LEU A 362 -6.76 6.64 -7.90
CA LEU A 362 -6.36 8.04 -8.06
C LEU A 362 -6.51 8.83 -6.76
N TRP A 363 -7.64 8.68 -6.08
CA TRP A 363 -7.95 9.44 -4.86
C TRP A 363 -7.00 9.09 -3.71
N PHE A 364 -6.71 7.80 -3.47
CA PHE A 364 -5.75 7.37 -2.45
C PHE A 364 -4.29 7.69 -2.82
N GLY A 365 -3.97 7.86 -4.10
CA GLY A 365 -2.64 8.32 -4.56
C GLY A 365 -2.49 9.84 -4.62
N ARG A 366 -3.58 10.60 -4.48
CA ARG A 366 -3.64 12.03 -4.83
C ARG A 366 -3.11 12.29 -6.25
N THR A 367 -3.45 11.39 -7.18
CA THR A 367 -3.04 11.46 -8.59
C THR A 367 -4.11 12.20 -9.39
N PRO A 368 -3.83 13.42 -9.89
CA PRO A 368 -4.86 14.28 -10.47
C PRO A 368 -5.37 13.83 -11.84
N ARG A 369 -4.61 13.01 -12.59
CA ARG A 369 -4.95 12.65 -13.97
C ARG A 369 -5.01 11.16 -14.21
N LEU A 370 -5.89 10.79 -15.14
CA LEU A 370 -5.96 9.46 -15.74
C LEU A 370 -5.77 9.58 -17.26
N ILE A 371 -4.82 8.82 -17.79
CA ILE A 371 -4.61 8.66 -19.23
C ILE A 371 -5.13 7.27 -19.65
N LEU A 372 -6.16 7.26 -20.48
CA LEU A 372 -6.87 6.04 -20.90
C LEU A 372 -6.57 5.71 -22.36
N GLY A 373 -5.79 4.66 -22.59
CA GLY A 373 -5.51 4.09 -23.90
C GLY A 373 -6.55 3.04 -24.30
N LYS A 374 -7.46 3.39 -25.22
CA LYS A 374 -8.37 2.41 -25.83
C LYS A 374 -7.68 1.70 -26.98
N HIS A 375 -7.79 0.38 -27.06
CA HIS A 375 -7.18 -0.40 -28.14
C HIS A 375 -8.04 -1.53 -28.67
N GLN A 376 -7.75 -2.01 -29.88
CA GLN A 376 -8.27 -3.28 -30.40
C GLN A 376 -7.07 -4.17 -30.73
N HIS A 377 -6.89 -5.26 -29.99
CA HIS A 377 -5.76 -6.19 -30.15
C HIS A 377 -4.37 -5.52 -30.24
N GLY A 378 -4.19 -4.43 -29.50
CA GLY A 378 -2.92 -3.68 -29.44
C GLY A 378 -2.80 -2.51 -30.40
N THR A 379 -3.82 -2.28 -31.25
CA THR A 379 -3.93 -1.04 -32.03
C THR A 379 -4.65 0.01 -31.20
N PHE A 380 -3.92 1.02 -30.73
CA PHE A 380 -4.43 2.09 -29.87
C PHE A 380 -5.02 3.23 -30.69
N SER A 381 -6.17 3.75 -30.26
CA SER A 381 -6.67 5.07 -30.68
C SER A 381 -6.04 6.17 -29.83
N ASP A 382 -6.35 7.43 -30.15
CA ASP A 382 -5.93 8.58 -29.33
C ASP A 382 -6.25 8.35 -27.84
N PRO A 383 -5.24 8.38 -26.96
CA PRO A 383 -5.45 8.25 -25.52
C PRO A 383 -6.25 9.43 -24.98
N GLN A 384 -7.19 9.15 -24.09
CA GLN A 384 -8.01 10.17 -23.45
C GLN A 384 -7.38 10.59 -22.13
N ILE A 385 -7.14 11.89 -21.96
CA ILE A 385 -6.61 12.45 -20.71
C ILE A 385 -7.78 13.05 -19.94
N HIS A 386 -7.96 12.61 -18.70
CA HIS A 386 -9.03 13.06 -17.84
C HIS A 386 -8.46 13.79 -16.63
N ASP A 387 -8.97 14.99 -16.37
CA ASP A 387 -8.86 15.63 -15.06
C ASP A 387 -9.77 14.90 -14.07
N CYS A 388 -9.14 14.28 -13.08
CA CYS A 388 -9.77 13.51 -12.02
C CYS A 388 -9.71 14.22 -10.67
N GLU A 389 -8.79 15.17 -10.47
CA GLU A 389 -8.67 15.94 -9.23
C GLU A 389 -9.95 16.76 -8.97
N SER A 390 -10.49 17.41 -10.01
CA SER A 390 -11.77 18.12 -9.92
C SER A 390 -12.95 17.22 -9.54
N ARG A 391 -12.81 15.89 -9.66
CA ARG A 391 -13.81 14.91 -9.27
C ARG A 391 -13.62 14.37 -7.85
N PHE A 392 -12.50 14.66 -7.17
CA PHE A 392 -12.20 14.10 -5.85
C PHE A 392 -13.25 14.45 -4.81
N ALA A 393 -13.64 15.73 -4.71
CA ALA A 393 -14.67 16.17 -3.76
C ALA A 393 -16.02 15.45 -3.98
N GLY A 394 -16.49 15.37 -5.23
CA GLY A 394 -17.72 14.67 -5.55
C GLY A 394 -17.63 13.15 -5.35
N TRP A 395 -16.45 12.56 -5.54
CA TRP A 395 -16.22 11.14 -5.31
C TRP A 395 -16.15 10.81 -3.82
N GLU A 396 -15.43 11.58 -3.01
CA GLU A 396 -15.31 11.33 -1.58
C GLU A 396 -16.65 11.55 -0.87
N ASP A 397 -17.45 12.54 -1.27
CA ASP A 397 -18.81 12.74 -0.76
C ASP A 397 -19.71 11.50 -0.97
N LYS A 398 -19.63 10.89 -2.16
CA LYS A 398 -20.38 9.67 -2.49
C LYS A 398 -19.90 8.44 -1.71
N HIS A 399 -18.64 8.44 -1.26
CA HIS A 399 -18.02 7.30 -0.59
C HIS A 399 -17.69 7.55 0.89
N GLN A 400 -18.18 8.63 1.50
CA GLN A 400 -17.83 9.03 2.86
C GLN A 400 -17.99 7.90 3.87
N ALA A 401 -19.13 7.20 3.85
CA ALA A 401 -19.39 6.10 4.79
C ALA A 401 -18.30 5.02 4.70
N SER A 402 -17.93 4.60 3.48
CA SER A 402 -16.85 3.64 3.27
C SER A 402 -15.49 4.20 3.69
N LEU A 403 -15.18 5.46 3.38
CA LEU A 403 -13.92 6.10 3.80
C LEU A 403 -13.80 6.18 5.33
N GLN A 404 -14.89 6.52 6.03
CA GLN A 404 -14.95 6.52 7.49
C GLN A 404 -14.76 5.11 8.06
N LYS A 405 -15.35 4.09 7.44
CA LYS A 405 -15.08 2.69 7.82
C LYS A 405 -13.61 2.31 7.63
N VAL A 406 -12.95 2.74 6.55
CA VAL A 406 -11.50 2.54 6.39
C VAL A 406 -10.72 3.20 7.54
N ALA A 407 -11.07 4.43 7.92
CA ALA A 407 -10.41 5.13 9.03
C ALA A 407 -10.60 4.38 10.37
N LYS A 408 -11.81 3.84 10.60
CA LYS A 408 -12.13 2.99 11.76
C LYS A 408 -11.31 1.68 11.75
N VAL A 409 -11.17 1.01 10.60
CA VAL A 409 -10.32 -0.19 10.45
C VAL A 409 -8.87 0.14 10.79
N LEU A 410 -8.31 1.18 10.20
CA LEU A 410 -6.92 1.59 10.43
C LEU A 410 -6.66 1.92 11.91
N THR A 411 -7.58 2.65 12.54
CA THR A 411 -7.51 2.98 13.97
C THR A 411 -7.56 1.72 14.83
N SER A 412 -8.49 0.80 14.52
CA SER A 412 -8.66 -0.46 15.23
C SER A 412 -7.42 -1.34 15.12
N LEU A 413 -6.87 -1.50 13.91
CA LEU A 413 -5.63 -2.27 13.69
C LEU A 413 -4.49 -1.69 14.52
N ARG A 414 -4.26 -0.37 14.45
CA ARG A 414 -3.22 0.31 15.23
C ARG A 414 -3.37 0.09 16.74
N GLN A 415 -4.58 0.26 17.27
CA GLN A 415 -4.84 0.05 18.70
C GLN A 415 -4.63 -1.39 19.14
N GLN A 416 -4.99 -2.36 18.29
CA GLN A 416 -4.80 -3.78 18.58
C GLN A 416 -3.32 -4.13 18.60
N VAL A 417 -2.56 -3.80 17.54
CA VAL A 417 -1.13 -4.11 17.45
C VAL A 417 -0.33 -3.39 18.54
N MET A 418 -0.70 -2.15 18.88
CA MET A 418 -0.06 -1.40 19.97
C MET A 418 -0.25 -2.08 21.35
N LYS A 419 -1.30 -2.87 21.55
CA LYS A 419 -1.52 -3.62 22.81
C LYS A 419 -0.86 -4.99 22.83
N MET A 420 -0.48 -5.52 21.68
CA MET A 420 0.15 -6.83 21.58
C MET A 420 1.57 -6.83 22.15
N GLU A 421 1.99 -8.00 22.63
CA GLU A 421 3.38 -8.31 22.90
C GLU A 421 4.17 -8.32 21.58
N GLY A 422 5.43 -7.86 21.60
CA GLY A 422 6.24 -7.67 20.38
C GLY A 422 5.81 -6.50 19.47
N LYS A 423 4.61 -5.94 19.67
CA LYS A 423 4.07 -4.82 18.88
C LYS A 423 4.04 -5.10 17.37
N CYS A 424 3.81 -6.35 17.00
CA CYS A 424 3.72 -6.83 15.63
C CYS A 424 2.53 -7.79 15.47
N ALA A 425 1.96 -7.86 14.26
CA ALA A 425 0.87 -8.77 13.92
C ALA A 425 0.80 -9.06 12.41
N ILE A 426 0.09 -10.14 12.05
CA ILE A 426 -0.24 -10.46 10.66
C ILE A 426 -1.76 -10.41 10.48
N GLY A 427 -2.22 -9.53 9.59
CA GLY A 427 -3.62 -9.46 9.17
C GLY A 427 -3.87 -10.30 7.92
N VAL A 428 -4.84 -11.20 7.99
CA VAL A 428 -5.23 -12.11 6.89
C VAL A 428 -6.70 -11.93 6.55
N TYR A 429 -6.99 -11.53 5.32
CA TYR A 429 -8.31 -11.68 4.71
C TYR A 429 -8.27 -12.87 3.76
N ASP A 430 -8.88 -13.99 4.17
CA ASP A 430 -9.02 -15.20 3.34
C ASP A 430 -10.44 -15.27 2.80
N VAL A 431 -10.59 -15.05 1.50
CA VAL A 431 -11.90 -14.97 0.81
C VAL A 431 -12.74 -16.24 0.98
N ARG A 432 -12.14 -17.37 1.37
CA ARG A 432 -12.85 -18.63 1.63
C ARG A 432 -13.41 -18.71 3.05
N LYS A 433 -12.78 -18.03 4.00
CA LYS A 433 -13.06 -18.12 5.45
C LYS A 433 -13.82 -16.90 5.99
N TRP A 434 -14.55 -16.22 5.10
CA TRP A 434 -15.57 -15.19 5.39
C TRP A 434 -15.00 -13.77 5.61
N GLN A 435 -15.92 -12.81 5.67
CA GLN A 435 -15.77 -11.35 5.44
C GLN A 435 -14.94 -10.55 6.45
N ASN A 436 -13.98 -11.19 7.13
CA ASN A 436 -13.24 -10.56 8.22
C ASN A 436 -11.74 -10.56 7.96
N ILE A 437 -11.05 -9.59 8.56
CA ILE A 437 -9.59 -9.60 8.66
C ILE A 437 -9.25 -10.28 9.99
N HIS A 438 -8.63 -11.46 9.91
CA HIS A 438 -8.13 -12.18 11.09
C HIS A 438 -6.75 -11.66 11.45
N ILE A 439 -6.54 -11.33 12.73
CA ILE A 439 -5.28 -10.79 13.24
C ILE A 439 -4.57 -11.87 14.03
N TRP A 440 -3.38 -12.24 13.56
CA TRP A 440 -2.54 -13.28 14.13
C TRP A 440 -1.31 -12.67 14.80
N THR A 441 -0.84 -13.29 15.87
CA THR A 441 0.50 -13.02 16.42
C THR A 441 1.56 -13.52 15.45
N CYS A 442 2.74 -12.88 15.49
CA CYS A 442 3.89 -13.26 14.67
C CYS A 442 4.75 -14.29 15.42
N ILE A 443 5.31 -15.26 14.69
CA ILE A 443 6.34 -16.16 15.24
C ILE A 443 7.65 -15.37 15.49
N GLU A 444 7.98 -14.47 14.58
CA GLU A 444 9.18 -13.63 14.63
C GLU A 444 8.80 -12.17 14.37
N ALA A 445 9.32 -11.26 15.19
CA ALA A 445 9.17 -9.82 15.01
C ALA A 445 10.41 -9.31 14.26
N GLU A 446 10.21 -8.76 13.07
CA GLU A 446 11.26 -8.07 12.32
C GLU A 446 10.89 -6.59 12.20
N PRO A 447 11.85 -5.67 12.41
CA PRO A 447 11.56 -4.26 12.25
C PRO A 447 11.21 -3.96 10.79
N PRO A 448 10.23 -3.07 10.52
CA PRO A 448 9.76 -2.82 9.15
C PRO A 448 10.80 -2.08 8.29
N ILE A 449 11.81 -1.49 8.94
CA ILE A 449 12.92 -0.74 8.35
C ILE A 449 14.16 -0.85 9.26
N PRO A 450 15.38 -0.56 8.75
CA PRO A 450 16.59 -0.55 9.56
C PRO A 450 16.55 0.42 10.75
N ALA A 451 17.13 0.01 11.88
CA ALA A 451 17.14 0.77 13.14
C ALA A 451 17.71 2.20 13.01
N ARG A 452 18.66 2.42 12.08
CA ARG A 452 19.24 3.75 11.82
C ARG A 452 18.19 4.77 11.39
N TYR A 453 17.20 4.37 10.58
CA TYR A 453 16.12 5.27 10.17
C TYR A 453 15.11 5.48 11.29
N ILE A 454 14.86 4.46 12.11
CA ILE A 454 14.01 4.59 13.30
C ILE A 454 14.60 5.63 14.25
N GLN A 455 15.89 5.51 14.59
CA GLN A 455 16.58 6.44 15.48
C GLN A 455 16.59 7.87 14.94
N LYS A 456 16.73 8.01 13.61
CA LYS A 456 16.78 9.31 12.95
C LYS A 456 15.43 10.03 12.91
N HIS A 457 14.35 9.30 12.60
CA HIS A 457 13.03 9.90 12.33
C HIS A 457 12.01 9.75 13.47
N TRP A 458 12.35 8.98 14.51
CA TRP A 458 11.61 8.88 15.77
C TRP A 458 12.54 9.06 16.97
N PRO A 459 13.14 10.24 17.17
CA PRO A 459 14.17 10.47 18.21
C PRO A 459 13.71 10.13 19.63
N ASN A 460 12.40 10.16 19.90
CA ASN A 460 11.81 9.87 21.21
C ASN A 460 11.30 8.42 21.38
N SER A 461 11.42 7.53 20.38
CA SER A 461 10.90 6.15 20.50
C SER A 461 11.73 5.25 21.42
N ASN A 462 12.99 5.58 21.66
CA ASN A 462 13.90 4.80 22.52
C ASN A 462 13.83 5.17 24.01
N ALA A 463 13.04 6.18 24.39
CA ALA A 463 12.97 6.65 25.78
C ALA A 463 12.17 5.73 26.71
N THR A 464 11.48 4.71 26.19
CA THR A 464 10.55 3.88 26.99
C THR A 464 11.05 2.47 27.31
N SER A 465 12.26 2.07 26.89
CA SER A 465 12.80 0.72 27.20
C SER A 465 13.83 0.66 28.33
N ASN A 466 14.29 1.81 28.86
CA ASN A 466 15.31 1.87 29.92
C ASN A 466 14.83 2.62 31.18
N LYS A 467 13.64 2.28 31.68
CA LYS A 467 13.32 2.44 33.10
C LYS A 467 12.89 1.09 33.65
N SER A 468 13.88 0.22 33.88
CA SER A 468 13.73 -0.80 34.92
C SER A 468 13.57 -0.06 36.23
N GLU A 469 12.35 -0.09 36.77
CA GLU A 469 12.10 0.20 38.18
C GLU A 469 12.99 -0.72 39.00
N THR A 470 14.07 -0.14 39.53
CA THR A 470 14.83 -0.80 40.59
C THR A 470 14.07 -0.53 41.87
N CYS A 471 13.22 -1.48 42.27
CA CYS A 471 12.70 -1.53 43.63
C CYS A 471 13.90 -1.70 44.57
N GLN A 472 14.33 -0.61 45.19
CA GLN A 472 15.21 -0.67 46.35
C GLN A 472 14.33 -0.89 47.58
N HIS A 473 14.46 -2.06 48.19
CA HIS A 473 14.02 -2.30 49.54
C HIS A 473 14.80 -1.36 50.46
N GLU A 474 14.08 -0.48 51.17
CA GLU A 474 14.59 0.23 52.34
C GLU A 474 14.88 -0.79 53.43
N GLU A 475 16.16 -0.97 53.75
CA GLU A 475 16.59 -1.57 55.02
C GLU A 475 17.17 -0.44 55.87
N THR A 476 16.45 -0.13 56.94
CA THR A 476 16.74 0.87 57.96
C THR A 476 17.93 0.43 58.81
N GLN A 477 19.02 1.20 58.86
CA GLN A 477 19.88 1.29 60.05
C GLN A 477 20.48 2.70 60.23
N GLU A 478 20.38 3.18 61.46
CA GLU A 478 20.90 4.44 62.00
C GLU A 478 22.44 4.45 62.16
N PRO A 479 23.07 5.63 62.40
CA PRO A 479 24.46 5.89 62.06
C PRO A 479 25.40 5.84 63.27
N GLU A 480 26.66 5.43 63.05
CA GLU A 480 27.76 5.79 63.96
C GLU A 480 29.07 6.11 63.22
N ASN A 481 29.56 7.32 63.56
CA ASN A 481 30.91 7.88 63.61
C ASN A 481 32.12 7.05 63.14
N GLY A 482 33.05 7.74 62.44
CA GLY A 482 34.46 7.32 62.28
C GLY A 482 35.24 7.29 63.62
N PRO A 483 36.58 7.11 63.65
CA PRO A 483 37.54 7.68 62.69
C PRO A 483 38.82 6.82 62.40
N GLU A 484 39.70 7.41 61.56
CA GLU A 484 41.19 7.32 61.57
C GLU A 484 41.95 5.98 61.41
N GLY A 485 42.94 5.99 60.50
CA GLY A 485 44.25 5.35 60.79
C GLY A 485 44.97 4.58 59.67
N LYS A 486 45.92 5.27 59.01
CA LYS A 486 47.32 4.87 58.68
C LYS A 486 47.66 3.49 58.05
N GLY A 487 48.58 3.56 57.07
CA GLY A 487 49.68 2.59 56.85
C GLY A 487 49.58 1.85 55.51
N GLU A 488 50.30 2.27 54.47
CA GLU A 488 51.66 1.86 54.06
C GLU A 488 51.78 0.50 53.33
N LYS A 489 52.21 0.61 52.06
CA LYS A 489 53.18 -0.19 51.29
C LYS A 489 53.09 -1.72 51.24
N GLY A 490 53.15 -2.23 50.00
CA GLY A 490 53.69 -3.55 49.69
C GLY A 490 53.52 -3.93 48.23
N ASP A 491 54.49 -3.58 47.38
CA ASP A 491 54.71 -4.22 46.08
C ASP A 491 54.95 -5.73 46.26
N MET A 492 54.45 -6.56 45.33
CA MET A 492 55.16 -7.78 44.89
C MET A 492 54.56 -8.36 43.59
N ASP A 493 55.47 -8.59 42.66
CA ASP A 493 55.36 -9.26 41.36
C ASP A 493 54.62 -10.61 41.36
N ALA A 494 53.97 -10.92 40.23
CA ALA A 494 54.12 -12.23 39.58
C ALA A 494 53.57 -12.24 38.14
N SER A 495 54.51 -12.27 37.19
CA SER A 495 54.37 -12.75 35.82
C SER A 495 53.93 -14.23 35.77
N TRP A 496 53.03 -14.60 34.84
CA TRP A 496 53.09 -15.93 34.23
C TRP A 496 52.60 -15.91 32.76
N GLU A 497 53.41 -16.58 31.93
CA GLU A 497 53.29 -16.73 30.50
C GLU A 497 52.31 -17.85 30.07
N LYS A 498 51.94 -17.74 28.79
CA LYS A 498 51.27 -18.72 27.93
C LYS A 498 51.85 -20.14 28.05
N THR A 499 50.96 -21.14 27.95
CA THR A 499 51.28 -22.36 27.20
C THR A 499 50.03 -23.00 26.59
N LYS A 500 50.12 -23.30 25.29
CA LYS A 500 49.25 -24.19 24.52
C LYS A 500 49.68 -25.64 24.75
N VAL A 501 48.75 -26.59 24.82
CA VAL A 501 48.86 -27.94 24.21
C VAL A 501 47.45 -28.53 23.96
N SER A 502 47.27 -29.18 22.80
CA SER A 502 46.10 -29.98 22.33
C SER A 502 45.96 -31.34 23.04
N PRO A 503 44.90 -32.16 22.80
CA PRO A 503 45.03 -33.29 21.85
C PRO A 503 43.69 -33.71 21.12
N VAL A 504 43.68 -34.07 19.82
CA VAL A 504 43.82 -35.39 19.12
C VAL A 504 42.49 -36.15 18.80
N ASP A 505 42.22 -36.25 17.49
CA ASP A 505 41.69 -37.31 16.58
C ASP A 505 40.45 -38.23 16.83
N LYS A 506 39.46 -38.09 15.91
CA LYS A 506 38.77 -39.05 14.97
C LYS A 506 38.00 -40.30 15.51
N PRO A 507 36.96 -40.85 14.81
CA PRO A 507 36.88 -41.04 13.34
C PRO A 507 35.50 -40.84 12.63
N SER A 508 35.59 -41.02 11.31
CA SER A 508 34.60 -40.91 10.23
C SER A 508 33.86 -42.21 9.91
N ASP A 509 32.57 -42.10 9.55
CA ASP A 509 31.77 -42.99 8.68
C ASP A 509 30.55 -42.14 8.25
N GLY A 510 30.07 -42.00 7.01
CA GLY A 510 29.98 -42.92 5.88
C GLY A 510 28.49 -43.05 5.52
N GLY A 511 28.00 -42.30 4.52
CA GLY A 511 26.59 -42.32 4.14
C GLY A 511 26.23 -41.41 2.96
N GLU A 512 26.47 -41.90 1.75
CA GLU A 512 26.06 -41.31 0.47
C GLU A 512 24.55 -41.32 0.25
N ARG A 513 24.02 -40.30 -0.46
CA ARG A 513 22.76 -40.39 -1.21
C ARG A 513 22.87 -39.59 -2.53
N PRO A 514 22.37 -40.10 -3.67
CA PRO A 514 22.98 -39.85 -4.97
C PRO A 514 22.44 -38.63 -5.73
N GLN A 515 23.33 -38.07 -6.54
CA GLN A 515 23.08 -37.08 -7.59
C GLN A 515 22.31 -37.70 -8.76
N LYS A 516 21.41 -36.90 -9.36
CA LYS A 516 20.67 -37.23 -10.58
C LYS A 516 21.36 -36.53 -11.78
N PRO A 517 21.56 -37.20 -12.92
CA PRO A 517 22.55 -36.78 -13.91
C PRO A 517 22.06 -35.67 -14.85
N GLU A 518 23.02 -34.85 -15.27
CA GLU A 518 23.01 -34.04 -16.49
C GLU A 518 22.97 -34.95 -17.72
N GLU A 519 22.24 -34.56 -18.75
CA GLU A 519 22.37 -35.16 -20.08
C GLU A 519 22.65 -34.07 -21.12
N SER A 520 23.75 -34.30 -21.82
CA SER A 520 24.45 -33.47 -22.77
C SER A 520 23.82 -33.45 -24.17
N ALA A 521 24.24 -32.47 -24.96
CA ALA A 521 23.73 -32.15 -26.30
C ALA A 521 24.29 -33.01 -27.47
N LYS A 522 23.52 -32.94 -28.60
CA LYS A 522 23.84 -33.10 -30.05
C LYS A 522 23.82 -34.53 -30.66
N PRO A 523 23.60 -34.72 -32.01
CA PRO A 523 23.66 -33.77 -33.13
C PRO A 523 22.51 -33.84 -34.20
N SER A 524 22.70 -33.06 -35.28
CA SER A 524 21.92 -32.82 -36.51
C SER A 524 21.85 -33.96 -37.56
N GLU A 525 20.79 -33.99 -38.38
CA GLU A 525 20.72 -34.48 -39.79
C GLU A 525 19.34 -34.05 -40.39
N THR A 526 19.26 -33.07 -41.30
CA THR A 526 19.15 -33.12 -42.79
C THR A 526 17.89 -33.75 -43.41
N GLU A 527 17.16 -32.87 -44.13
CA GLU A 527 16.38 -33.03 -45.37
C GLU A 527 15.28 -34.11 -45.51
N LYS A 528 14.05 -33.65 -45.80
CA LYS A 528 13.34 -34.01 -47.04
C LYS A 528 12.12 -33.11 -47.32
N ASP A 529 12.05 -32.66 -48.57
CA ASP A 529 10.91 -32.12 -49.30
C ASP A 529 9.60 -32.89 -49.04
N ASP A 530 8.47 -32.19 -49.00
CA ASP A 530 7.47 -32.38 -50.05
C ASP A 530 6.42 -31.25 -50.15
N SER A 531 6.08 -31.01 -51.40
CA SER A 531 5.29 -29.93 -51.96
C SER A 531 3.76 -30.18 -51.99
N ALA A 532 3.00 -29.07 -52.10
CA ALA A 532 1.67 -28.94 -52.74
C ALA A 532 0.47 -29.69 -52.11
N LYS A 533 -0.81 -29.27 -52.13
CA LYS A 533 -1.60 -28.10 -52.54
C LYS A 533 -3.05 -28.35 -51.97
N PRO A 534 -4.03 -27.44 -52.16
CA PRO A 534 -5.21 -27.26 -51.29
C PRO A 534 -6.46 -28.02 -51.74
N ASN A 535 -7.51 -28.06 -50.90
CA ASN A 535 -8.92 -28.24 -51.29
C ASN A 535 -9.80 -27.43 -50.32
N GLU A 536 -10.51 -26.41 -50.82
CA GLU A 536 -11.95 -26.42 -51.20
C GLU A 536 -12.86 -26.35 -49.96
N VAL A 537 -13.43 -25.17 -49.67
CA VAL A 537 -14.71 -24.63 -50.18
C VAL A 537 -15.88 -25.51 -49.75
N GLU A 538 -16.60 -25.04 -48.74
CA GLU A 538 -18.04 -25.27 -48.65
C GLU A 538 -18.71 -23.92 -48.36
N LYS A 539 -19.59 -23.55 -49.29
CA LYS A 539 -20.53 -22.44 -49.21
C LYS A 539 -21.70 -22.89 -48.34
N ASP A 540 -22.34 -21.96 -47.64
CA ASP A 540 -23.80 -21.81 -47.73
C ASP A 540 -24.27 -20.44 -47.20
N GLU A 541 -25.11 -19.83 -48.05
CA GLU A 541 -26.30 -18.97 -47.83
C GLU A 541 -26.23 -17.86 -46.75
N VAL A 542 -26.18 -16.56 -47.09
CA VAL A 542 -27.16 -15.67 -47.77
C VAL A 542 -28.55 -15.68 -47.14
N GLU A 543 -28.78 -14.77 -46.19
CA GLU A 543 -30.09 -14.19 -45.95
C GLU A 543 -29.99 -12.66 -46.11
N LYS A 544 -30.82 -12.14 -47.01
CA LYS A 544 -31.03 -10.71 -47.32
C LYS A 544 -31.99 -10.14 -46.25
N ASP A 545 -31.82 -8.90 -45.82
CA ASP A 545 -32.59 -7.70 -46.23
C ASP A 545 -32.31 -6.68 -45.09
N GLU A 546 -32.31 -5.36 -45.19
CA GLU A 546 -32.74 -4.39 -46.19
C GLU A 546 -32.02 -3.07 -45.83
N VAL A 547 -31.74 -2.26 -46.85
CA VAL A 547 -31.13 -0.93 -46.73
C VAL A 547 -32.24 0.10 -46.73
N GLU A 548 -32.36 0.91 -45.67
CA GLU A 548 -33.07 2.19 -45.74
C GLU A 548 -32.07 3.34 -45.53
N LYS A 549 -32.02 4.21 -46.54
CA LYS A 549 -31.26 5.47 -46.57
C LYS A 549 -32.15 6.62 -46.09
N PRO A 550 -31.56 7.78 -45.73
CA PRO A 550 -32.23 8.81 -44.94
C PRO A 550 -32.97 9.84 -45.79
N ASP A 551 -34.04 10.40 -45.23
CA ASP A 551 -34.71 11.60 -45.73
C ASP A 551 -34.17 12.86 -45.03
N GLU A 552 -33.88 13.86 -45.86
CA GLU A 552 -33.50 15.24 -45.50
C GLU A 552 -34.74 16.15 -45.38
N GLU A 553 -34.64 17.08 -44.43
CA GLU A 553 -35.27 18.41 -44.31
C GLU A 553 -36.77 18.63 -44.61
N ASP A 554 -37.50 19.15 -43.60
CA ASP A 554 -38.06 20.51 -43.75
C ASP A 554 -38.37 21.22 -42.41
N THR A 555 -38.27 22.54 -42.50
CA THR A 555 -38.37 23.61 -41.50
C THR A 555 -39.77 23.86 -40.91
N LYS A 556 -39.85 24.28 -39.62
CA LYS A 556 -40.51 25.54 -39.13
C LYS A 556 -40.89 25.55 -37.64
N LYS A 557 -40.53 26.67 -36.99
CA LYS A 557 -41.25 27.48 -35.97
C LYS A 557 -42.11 26.73 -34.92
N ASN A 558 -41.72 26.81 -33.65
CA ASN A 558 -42.10 27.86 -32.69
C ASN A 558 -41.40 27.65 -31.35
#